data_AF-A0A920KZH2-F1
#
_entry.id   AF-A0A920KZH2-F1
#
_cell.length_a   1.000
_cell.length_b   1.000
_cell.length_c   1.000
_cell.angle_alpha   90.00
_cell.angle_beta   90.00
_cell.angle_gamma   90.00
#
_symmetry.space_group_name_H-M   'P 1'
#
loop_
_entity.id
_entity.type
_entity.pdbx_description
1 polymer ?
#
loop_
_entity_poly.entity_id
_entity_poly.type
_entity_poly.pdbx_seq_one_letter_code
_entity_poly.pdbx_strand_id
1 'polypeptide(L)'
;MVENFGGSTLYLILYIIQLLGLSFYSYLVLFNPKKIINDYQVGGGAIAPIRLIGSFIVPIVLIGIYLLFTSIEGAWIYFVFGFLTSLYQLTYDLGTRYGIIDKGYTVINKTEDTILSIVFVVVNVVLIYGLQDKIYG
;
A
#
# COMPACT_ATOMS: atom_id res chain seq x y z
N MET A 1 -21.20 0.76 8.75
CA MET A 1 -20.03 0.83 7.85
C MET A 1 -19.98 2.17 7.13
N VAL A 2 -20.89 2.50 6.20
CA VAL A 2 -20.86 3.81 5.49
C VAL A 2 -20.80 5.02 6.44
N GLU A 3 -21.59 5.00 7.52
CA GLU A 3 -21.55 6.04 8.57
C GLU A 3 -20.16 6.21 9.23
N ASN A 4 -19.41 5.12 9.40
CA ASN A 4 -18.05 5.16 9.94
C ASN A 4 -17.10 5.88 8.97
N PHE A 5 -17.39 5.86 7.67
CA PHE A 5 -16.62 6.53 6.62
C PHE A 5 -17.26 7.86 6.19
N GLY A 6 -17.74 8.65 7.17
CA GLY A 6 -18.26 10.00 6.92
C GLY A 6 -19.62 10.03 6.22
N GLY A 7 -20.39 8.94 6.27
CA GLY A 7 -21.66 8.83 5.54
C GLY A 7 -21.49 8.71 4.02
N SER A 8 -20.25 8.58 3.53
CA SER A 8 -19.92 8.57 2.10
C SER A 8 -19.55 7.18 1.62
N THR A 9 -20.37 6.63 0.71
CA THR A 9 -20.07 5.35 0.04
C THR A 9 -18.77 5.41 -0.75
N LEU A 10 -18.41 6.58 -1.30
CA LEU A 10 -17.15 6.77 -2.02
C LEU A 10 -15.95 6.48 -1.12
N TYR A 11 -15.91 7.04 0.09
CA TYR A 11 -14.79 6.84 1.01
C TYR A 11 -14.67 5.39 1.47
N LEU A 12 -15.79 4.71 1.70
CA LEU A 12 -15.80 3.28 1.99
C LEU A 12 -15.24 2.46 0.82
N ILE A 13 -15.64 2.76 -0.43
CA ILE A 13 -15.13 2.06 -1.62
C ILE A 13 -13.62 2.28 -1.77
N LEU A 14 -13.16 3.53 -1.66
CA LEU A 14 -11.74 3.87 -1.75
C LEU A 14 -10.91 3.15 -0.67
N TYR A 15 -11.42 3.10 0.56
CA TYR A 15 -10.81 2.35 1.65
C TYR A 15 -10.71 0.84 1.34
N ILE A 16 -11.77 0.23 0.81
CA ILE A 16 -11.79 -1.19 0.44
C ILE A 16 -10.79 -1.44 -0.70
N ILE A 17 -10.71 -0.57 -1.70
CA ILE A 17 -9.72 -0.71 -2.80
C ILE A 17 -8.29 -0.68 -2.25
N GLN A 18 -7.98 0.26 -1.35
CA GLN A 18 -6.69 0.33 -0.67
C GLN A 18 -6.39 -0.97 0.10
N LEU A 19 -7.37 -1.46 0.87
CA LEU A 19 -7.22 -2.67 1.68
C LEU A 19 -7.04 -3.92 0.81
N LEU A 20 -7.78 -4.05 -0.29
CA LEU A 20 -7.63 -5.15 -1.24
C LEU A 20 -6.27 -5.13 -1.93
N GLY A 21 -5.76 -3.94 -2.29
CA GLY A 21 -4.41 -3.78 -2.82
C GLY A 21 -3.35 -4.30 -1.85
N LEU A 22 -3.37 -3.81 -0.60
CA LEU A 22 -2.45 -4.29 0.43
C LEU A 22 -2.59 -5.80 0.68
N SER A 23 -3.81 -6.31 0.76
CA SER A 23 -4.09 -7.74 0.97
C SER A 23 -3.55 -8.60 -0.17
N PHE A 24 -3.68 -8.15 -1.42
CA PHE A 24 -3.13 -8.83 -2.58
C PHE A 24 -1.60 -8.91 -2.52
N TYR A 25 -0.92 -7.80 -2.21
CA TYR A 25 0.53 -7.81 -2.07
C TYR A 25 0.99 -8.64 -0.87
N SER A 26 0.27 -8.61 0.28
CA SER A 26 0.51 -9.50 1.41
C SER A 26 0.41 -10.98 1.02
N TYR A 27 -0.61 -11.34 0.21
CA TYR A 27 -0.75 -12.71 -0.29
C TYR A 27 0.46 -13.12 -1.14
N LEU A 28 0.91 -12.24 -2.05
CA LEU A 28 2.08 -12.53 -2.89
C LEU A 28 3.34 -12.76 -2.06
N VAL A 29 3.66 -11.89 -1.11
CA VAL A 29 4.89 -12.04 -0.31
C VAL A 29 4.87 -13.27 0.60
N LEU A 30 3.70 -13.66 1.13
CA LEU A 30 3.58 -14.81 2.05
C LEU A 30 3.46 -16.15 1.33
N PHE A 31 2.61 -16.21 0.31
CA PHE A 31 2.18 -17.49 -0.28
C PHE A 31 2.70 -17.69 -1.70
N ASN A 32 3.02 -16.63 -2.43
CA ASN A 32 3.51 -16.72 -3.80
C ASN A 32 4.74 -15.82 -4.09
N PRO A 33 5.82 -15.88 -3.28
CA PRO A 33 6.97 -14.99 -3.46
C PRO A 33 7.72 -15.26 -4.77
N LYS A 34 7.56 -16.45 -5.35
CA LYS A 34 8.13 -16.81 -6.66
C LYS A 34 7.60 -15.91 -7.78
N LYS A 35 6.33 -15.48 -7.70
CA LYS A 35 5.77 -14.53 -8.68
C LYS A 35 6.56 -13.23 -8.66
N ILE A 36 6.78 -12.65 -7.47
CA ILE A 36 7.58 -11.43 -7.29
C ILE A 36 9.01 -11.63 -7.80
N ILE A 37 9.64 -12.76 -7.49
CA ILE A 37 11.01 -13.05 -7.96
C ILE A 37 11.10 -13.06 -9.48
N ASN A 38 10.13 -13.68 -10.14
CA ASN A 38 10.10 -13.73 -11.61
C ASN A 38 9.78 -12.36 -12.21
N ASP A 39 8.84 -11.64 -11.60
CA ASP A 39 8.37 -10.32 -12.05
C ASP A 39 9.46 -9.26 -11.99
N TYR A 40 10.32 -9.30 -10.97
CA TYR A 40 11.37 -8.30 -10.73
C TYR A 40 12.80 -8.83 -10.91
N GLN A 41 12.96 -10.10 -11.28
CA GLN A 41 14.25 -10.76 -11.54
C GLN A 41 15.26 -10.66 -10.38
N VAL A 42 14.79 -10.61 -9.13
CA VAL A 42 15.61 -10.42 -7.92
C VAL A 42 16.36 -11.69 -7.44
N GLY A 43 16.25 -12.80 -8.17
CA GLY A 43 16.94 -14.06 -7.88
C GLY A 43 16.32 -14.89 -6.73
N GLY A 44 16.63 -16.19 -6.70
CA GLY A 44 16.05 -17.14 -5.74
C GLY A 44 16.42 -16.87 -4.28
N GLY A 45 17.56 -16.23 -4.03
CA GLY A 45 17.99 -15.82 -2.67
C GLY A 45 17.06 -14.80 -2.01
N ALA A 46 16.22 -14.10 -2.79
CA ALA A 46 15.29 -13.10 -2.29
C ALA A 46 14.04 -13.68 -1.61
N ILE A 47 13.80 -15.00 -1.64
CA ILE A 47 12.59 -15.61 -1.03
C ILE A 47 12.46 -15.23 0.45
N ALA A 48 13.53 -15.38 1.24
CA ALA A 48 13.49 -15.08 2.66
C ALA A 48 13.28 -13.58 2.95
N PRO A 49 14.04 -12.65 2.33
CA PRO A 49 13.76 -11.21 2.43
C PRO A 49 12.33 -10.81 2.03
N ILE A 50 11.79 -11.35 0.93
CA ILE A 50 10.42 -11.06 0.48
C ILE A 50 9.40 -11.49 1.53
N ARG A 51 9.55 -12.68 2.11
CA ARG A 51 8.67 -13.15 3.19
C ARG A 51 8.80 -12.31 4.46
N LEU A 52 10.01 -11.87 4.78
CA LEU A 52 10.27 -10.99 5.92
C LEU A 52 9.55 -9.65 5.75
N ILE A 53 9.54 -9.06 4.54
CA ILE A 53 8.75 -7.85 4.24
C ILE A 53 7.26 -8.10 4.55
N GLY A 54 6.75 -9.29 4.19
CA GLY A 54 5.38 -9.69 4.51
C GLY A 54 5.03 -9.62 6.01
N SER A 55 6.00 -9.87 6.91
CA SER A 55 5.77 -9.77 8.35
C SER A 55 5.42 -8.36 8.84
N PHE A 56 5.80 -7.32 8.08
CA PHE A 56 5.44 -5.93 8.37
C PHE A 56 4.12 -5.51 7.70
N ILE A 57 3.81 -6.05 6.52
CA ILE A 57 2.60 -5.69 5.76
C ILE A 57 1.35 -6.37 6.33
N VAL A 58 1.47 -7.63 6.78
CA VAL A 58 0.32 -8.40 7.30
C VAL A 58 -0.37 -7.73 8.49
N PRO A 59 0.34 -7.22 9.52
CA PRO A 59 -0.28 -6.46 10.60
C PRO A 59 -1.10 -5.26 10.10
N ILE A 60 -0.63 -4.56 9.06
CA ILE A 60 -1.34 -3.40 8.49
C ILE A 60 -2.66 -3.86 7.84
N VAL A 61 -2.64 -4.98 7.10
CA VAL A 61 -3.88 -5.56 6.54
C VAL A 61 -4.85 -5.95 7.65
N LEU A 62 -4.38 -6.60 8.71
CA LEU A 62 -5.22 -7.01 9.84
C LEU A 62 -5.84 -5.80 10.56
N ILE A 63 -5.07 -4.73 10.78
CA ILE A 63 -5.59 -3.46 11.33
C ILE A 63 -6.64 -2.88 10.39
N GLY A 64 -6.39 -2.87 9.08
CA GLY A 64 -7.35 -2.37 8.09
C GLY A 64 -8.67 -3.14 8.08
N ILE A 65 -8.61 -4.47 8.18
CA ILE A 65 -9.79 -5.32 8.33
C ILE A 65 -10.50 -5.00 9.65
N TYR A 66 -9.77 -4.86 10.75
CA TYR A 66 -10.33 -4.51 12.05
C TYR A 66 -11.11 -3.19 12.00
N LEU A 67 -10.50 -2.12 11.47
CA LEU A 67 -11.12 -0.79 11.35
C LEU A 67 -12.36 -0.79 10.45
N LEU A 68 -12.42 -1.67 9.44
CA LEU A 68 -13.60 -1.83 8.58
C LEU A 68 -14.84 -2.23 9.38
N PHE A 69 -14.66 -3.06 10.40
CA PHE A 69 -15.74 -3.61 11.23
C PHE A 69 -15.96 -2.86 12.55
N THR A 70 -15.04 -2.00 12.96
CA THR A 70 -15.13 -1.23 14.22
C THR A 70 -15.40 0.25 13.95
N SER A 71 -14.36 1.09 13.92
CA SER A 71 -14.40 2.52 13.63
C SER A 71 -13.03 2.98 13.13
N ILE A 72 -13.02 4.03 12.31
CA ILE A 72 -11.79 4.72 11.87
C ILE A 72 -11.46 5.94 12.74
N GLU A 73 -12.27 6.19 13.78
CA GLU A 73 -12.09 7.33 14.69
C GLU A 73 -10.75 7.24 15.42
N GLY A 74 -10.00 8.35 15.45
CA GLY A 74 -8.64 8.40 15.99
C GLY A 74 -7.58 7.58 15.22
N ALA A 75 -7.94 6.93 14.11
CA ALA A 75 -7.04 6.01 13.40
C ALA A 75 -6.08 6.70 12.41
N TRP A 76 -5.79 7.99 12.57
CA TRP A 76 -4.96 8.77 11.61
C TRP A 76 -3.62 8.11 11.28
N ILE A 77 -2.98 7.42 12.23
CA ILE A 77 -1.69 6.74 12.01
C ILE A 77 -1.81 5.72 10.88
N TYR A 78 -2.92 4.98 10.81
CA TYR A 78 -3.15 3.98 9.77
C TYR A 78 -3.19 4.64 8.37
N PHE A 79 -3.94 5.73 8.23
CA PHE A 79 -4.10 6.44 6.97
C PHE A 79 -2.82 7.17 6.54
N VAL A 80 -2.16 7.88 7.46
CA VAL A 80 -0.89 8.55 7.20
C VAL A 80 0.20 7.54 6.86
N PHE A 81 0.24 6.39 7.53
CA PHE A 81 1.19 5.33 7.19
C PHE A 81 0.94 4.77 5.78
N GLY A 82 -0.32 4.57 5.39
CA GLY A 82 -0.70 4.17 4.03
C GLY A 82 -0.27 5.19 2.97
N PHE A 83 -0.48 6.48 3.25
CA PHE A 83 -0.01 7.57 2.40
C PHE A 83 1.51 7.57 2.26
N LEU A 84 2.25 7.54 3.37
CA LEU A 84 3.72 7.58 3.35
C LEU A 84 4.29 6.35 2.63
N THR A 85 3.68 5.19 2.80
CA THR A 85 4.08 3.96 2.10
C THR A 85 3.91 4.09 0.59
N SER A 86 2.74 4.55 0.13
CA SER A 86 2.47 4.74 -1.30
C SER A 86 3.32 5.86 -1.91
N LEU A 87 3.55 6.94 -1.17
CA LEU A 87 4.43 8.03 -1.59
C LEU A 87 5.89 7.56 -1.71
N TYR A 88 6.38 6.81 -0.72
CA TYR A 88 7.72 6.22 -0.80
C TYR A 88 7.86 5.31 -2.01
N GLN A 89 6.90 4.42 -2.26
CA GLN A 89 6.91 3.55 -3.44
C GLN A 89 6.97 4.34 -4.75
N LEU A 90 6.13 5.38 -4.89
CA LEU A 90 6.12 6.23 -6.07
C LEU A 90 7.47 6.95 -6.26
N THR A 91 7.99 7.55 -5.20
CA THR A 91 9.27 8.28 -5.27
C THR A 91 10.47 7.36 -5.54
N TYR A 92 10.46 6.14 -5.01
CA TYR A 92 11.47 5.13 -5.28
C TYR A 92 11.40 4.62 -6.74
N ASP A 93 10.19 4.32 -7.24
CA ASP A 93 10.02 3.90 -8.64
C ASP A 93 10.46 5.00 -9.62
N LEU A 94 10.04 6.25 -9.41
CA LEU A 94 10.49 7.37 -10.23
C LEU A 94 12.00 7.62 -10.08
N GLY A 95 12.51 7.50 -8.87
CA GLY A 95 13.93 7.65 -8.56
C GLY A 95 14.80 6.63 -9.30
N THR A 96 14.40 5.37 -9.35
CA THR A 96 15.11 4.33 -10.12
C THR A 96 14.90 4.48 -11.63
N ARG A 97 13.68 4.82 -12.06
CA ARG A 97 13.32 5.04 -13.49
C ARG A 97 14.09 6.19 -14.14
N TYR A 98 14.27 7.30 -13.43
CA TYR A 98 15.07 8.44 -13.90
C TYR A 98 16.56 8.28 -13.59
N GLY A 99 16.96 7.12 -13.06
CA GLY A 99 18.32 6.83 -12.67
C GLY A 99 18.84 7.85 -11.66
N ILE A 100 18.05 8.30 -10.69
CA ILE A 100 18.50 9.12 -9.55
C ILE A 100 19.00 8.19 -8.43
N ILE A 101 18.31 7.07 -8.22
CA ILE A 101 18.55 6.05 -7.21
C ILE A 101 19.00 4.75 -7.90
N ASP A 102 19.83 3.94 -7.23
CA ASP A 102 20.31 2.62 -7.68
C ASP A 102 20.91 2.61 -9.10
N LYS A 103 21.56 3.72 -9.48
CA LYS A 103 22.36 3.81 -10.71
C LYS A 103 23.35 2.66 -10.78
N GLY A 104 23.32 1.92 -11.88
CA GLY A 104 24.24 0.80 -12.12
C GLY A 104 23.73 -0.55 -11.62
N TYR A 105 22.57 -0.62 -10.96
CA TYR A 105 21.88 -1.87 -10.67
C TYR A 105 20.81 -2.16 -11.73
N THR A 106 20.56 -3.44 -11.98
CA THR A 106 19.42 -3.88 -12.80
C THR A 106 18.15 -3.81 -11.95
N VAL A 107 17.33 -2.79 -12.18
CA VAL A 107 16.01 -2.63 -11.54
C VAL A 107 14.92 -2.78 -12.60
N ILE A 108 13.93 -3.64 -12.35
CA ILE A 108 12.78 -3.81 -13.22
C ILE A 108 11.67 -2.84 -12.79
N ASN A 109 11.43 -1.80 -13.58
CA ASN A 109 10.38 -0.81 -13.33
C ASN A 109 9.15 -1.04 -14.23
N LYS A 110 8.19 -1.84 -13.77
CA LYS A 110 6.94 -2.04 -14.50
C LYS A 110 6.09 -0.77 -14.47
N THR A 111 5.62 -0.31 -15.62
CA THR A 111 4.75 0.88 -15.72
C THR A 111 3.46 0.74 -14.89
N GLU A 112 2.94 -0.49 -14.78
CA GLU A 112 1.77 -0.82 -13.96
C GLU A 112 1.98 -0.47 -12.49
N ASP A 113 3.18 -0.72 -11.95
CA ASP A 113 3.52 -0.41 -10.55
C ASP A 113 3.54 1.10 -10.33
N THR A 114 4.12 1.87 -11.27
CA THR A 114 4.10 3.34 -11.23
C THR A 114 2.66 3.88 -11.20
N ILE A 115 1.81 3.38 -12.11
CA ILE A 115 0.40 3.80 -12.19
C ILE A 115 -0.31 3.47 -10.87
N LEU A 116 -0.09 2.26 -10.34
CA LEU A 116 -0.72 1.82 -9.11
C LEU A 116 -0.27 2.66 -7.90
N SER A 117 1.01 3.01 -7.80
CA SER A 117 1.51 3.90 -6.74
C SER A 117 0.90 5.30 -6.85
N ILE A 118 0.75 5.87 -8.06
CA ILE A 118 0.06 7.16 -8.25
C ILE A 118 -1.38 7.07 -7.77
N VAL A 119 -2.11 6.02 -8.18
CA VAL A 119 -3.50 5.80 -7.77
C VAL A 119 -3.60 5.72 -6.25
N PHE A 120 -2.75 4.94 -5.58
CA PHE A 120 -2.79 4.83 -4.13
C PHE A 120 -2.41 6.13 -3.41
N VAL A 121 -1.46 6.92 -3.93
CA VAL A 121 -1.16 8.25 -3.37
C VAL A 121 -2.42 9.12 -3.43
N VAL A 122 -3.08 9.20 -4.58
CA VAL A 122 -4.31 10.00 -4.74
C VAL A 122 -5.42 9.50 -3.83
N VAL A 123 -5.65 8.18 -3.76
CA VAL A 123 -6.65 7.57 -2.89
C VAL A 123 -6.40 7.91 -1.42
N ASN A 124 -5.15 7.81 -0.95
CA ASN A 124 -4.81 8.16 0.42
C ASN A 124 -5.03 9.64 0.71
N VAL A 125 -4.66 10.53 -0.22
CA VAL A 125 -4.92 11.97 -0.10
C VAL A 125 -6.42 12.23 0.04
N VAL A 126 -7.24 11.65 -0.84
CA VAL A 126 -8.70 11.81 -0.79
C VAL A 126 -9.28 11.28 0.52
N LEU A 127 -8.83 10.12 1.00
CA LEU A 127 -9.29 9.55 2.26
C LEU A 127 -8.89 10.40 3.46
N ILE A 128 -7.63 10.86 3.53
CA ILE A 128 -7.14 11.69 4.65
C ILE A 128 -7.93 13.00 4.73
N TYR A 129 -8.06 13.73 3.63
CA TYR A 129 -8.78 15.00 3.63
C TYR A 129 -10.29 14.82 3.80
N GLY A 130 -10.87 13.80 3.16
CA GLY A 130 -12.30 13.52 3.18
C GLY A 130 -12.81 12.99 4.52
N LEU A 131 -11.94 12.34 5.30
CA LEU A 131 -12.27 11.74 6.60
C LEU A 131 -11.58 12.45 7.77
N GLN A 132 -11.00 13.64 7.56
CA GLN A 132 -10.17 14.33 8.55
C GLN A 132 -10.86 14.49 9.92
N ASP A 133 -12.14 14.88 9.93
CA ASP A 133 -12.93 15.10 11.15
C ASP A 133 -13.13 13.82 11.98
N LYS A 134 -12.98 12.65 11.34
CA LYS A 134 -13.10 11.35 12.00
C LYS A 134 -11.74 10.79 12.39
N ILE A 135 -10.78 10.76 11.47
CA ILE A 135 -9.51 10.07 11.73
C ILE A 135 -8.60 10.82 12.72
N TYR A 136 -8.76 12.15 12.83
CA TYR A 136 -8.04 12.99 13.79
C TYR A 136 -8.85 13.35 15.04
N GLY A 137 -10.14 13.00 15.05
CA GLY A 137 -11.07 13.24 16.17
C GLY A 137 -10.87 12.27 17.33
#